data_AF-A0A1D2MBE6-F1
#
_entry.id   AF-A0A1D2MBE6-F1
#
_cell.length_a   1.000
_cell.length_b   1.000
_cell.length_c   1.000
_cell.angle_alpha   90.00
_cell.angle_beta   90.00
_cell.angle_gamma   90.00
#
_symmetry.space_group_name_H-M   'P 1'
#
loop_
_entity.id
_entity.type
_entity.pdbx_description
1 polymer ?
#
loop_
_entity_poly.entity_id
_entity_poly.type
_entity_poly.pdbx_seq_one_letter_code
_entity_poly.pdbx_strand_id
1 'polypeptide(L)'
;MQVLKFIFVLAYVGLRGLAAENENKVAVEAKVFGKQVQDKLEWVPKGEVEANQLIPAGGDNMTYGHFPLYVGRTNYNGEWVSGKAGLDGGGFYFYFTYNNQQLPSDNFEILTATPGTLSWITWREGCDVSSFPVFVEANTNAYICRGFHENSEKLTSLLVGIFRPGSGICHVPYSADHQLTRFEVLEINDYGRYIGVKN
;
A
#
# COMPACT_ATOMS: atom_id res chain seq x y z
N MET A 1 -52.51 -56.65 49.11
CA MET A 1 -53.10 -55.57 49.92
C MET A 1 -52.60 -54.25 49.37
N GLN A 2 -53.49 -53.47 48.73
CA GLN A 2 -53.46 -52.02 48.44
C GLN A 2 -52.23 -51.41 47.72
N VAL A 3 -52.31 -50.42 46.82
CA VAL A 3 -53.32 -49.75 45.99
C VAL A 3 -52.49 -48.80 45.11
N LEU A 4 -52.90 -48.65 43.84
CA LEU A 4 -52.58 -47.57 42.89
C LEU A 4 -52.29 -46.19 43.54
N LYS A 5 -51.58 -45.29 42.83
CA LYS A 5 -52.15 -44.03 42.27
C LYS A 5 -51.10 -43.05 41.68
N PHE A 6 -51.29 -42.73 40.38
CA PHE A 6 -51.15 -41.44 39.64
C PHE A 6 -49.75 -40.74 39.61
N ILE A 7 -49.20 -40.06 38.58
CA ILE A 7 -49.55 -39.49 37.25
C ILE A 7 -48.20 -39.21 36.53
N PHE A 8 -47.95 -39.69 35.31
CA PHE A 8 -48.12 -39.04 33.99
C PHE A 8 -47.12 -37.90 33.61
N VAL A 9 -46.20 -38.26 32.70
CA VAL A 9 -45.88 -37.62 31.39
C VAL A 9 -45.32 -36.19 31.32
N LEU A 10 -44.38 -36.02 30.38
CA LEU A 10 -43.75 -34.81 29.79
C LEU A 10 -42.47 -34.30 30.45
N ALA A 11 -41.32 -34.63 29.83
CA ALA A 11 -40.55 -33.64 29.05
C ALA A 11 -39.33 -34.30 28.40
N TYR A 12 -39.57 -35.03 27.32
CA TYR A 12 -38.58 -35.27 26.26
C TYR A 12 -38.42 -33.98 25.42
N VAL A 13 -38.19 -32.85 26.08
CA VAL A 13 -37.96 -31.52 25.48
C VAL A 13 -37.07 -30.73 26.43
N GLY A 14 -35.80 -31.13 26.52
CA GLY A 14 -34.85 -30.47 27.45
C GLY A 14 -33.40 -30.42 26.98
N LEU A 15 -33.07 -31.02 25.83
CA LEU A 15 -31.67 -31.14 25.37
C LEU A 15 -31.43 -30.66 23.94
N ARG A 16 -32.38 -29.91 23.36
CA ARG A 16 -32.16 -29.18 22.09
C ARG A 16 -32.17 -27.65 22.23
N GLY A 17 -32.39 -27.12 23.44
CA GLY A 17 -32.41 -25.67 23.69
C GLY A 17 -31.05 -25.05 23.99
N LEU A 18 -30.12 -25.80 24.61
CA LEU A 18 -28.84 -25.25 25.07
C LEU A 18 -27.69 -25.34 24.07
N ALA A 19 -27.84 -26.11 22.98
CA ALA A 19 -26.84 -26.17 21.91
C ALA A 19 -27.10 -25.12 20.81
N ALA A 20 -28.38 -24.83 20.51
CA ALA A 20 -28.73 -23.88 19.44
C ALA A 20 -28.53 -22.41 19.84
N GLU A 21 -28.61 -22.08 21.13
CA GLU A 21 -28.45 -20.70 21.61
C GLU A 21 -26.98 -20.26 21.69
N ASN A 22 -26.06 -21.22 21.82
CA ASN A 22 -24.62 -20.96 21.82
C ASN A 22 -24.03 -20.91 20.40
N GLU A 23 -24.54 -21.72 19.47
CA GLU A 23 -24.14 -21.62 18.05
C GLU A 23 -24.58 -20.30 17.42
N ASN A 24 -25.75 -19.78 17.81
CA ASN A 24 -26.22 -18.48 17.31
C ASN A 24 -25.45 -17.30 17.92
N LYS A 25 -25.02 -17.35 19.18
CA LYS A 25 -24.16 -16.29 19.74
C LYS A 25 -22.78 -16.25 19.11
N VAL A 26 -22.16 -17.41 18.88
CA VAL A 26 -20.87 -17.50 18.18
C VAL A 26 -21.00 -17.08 16.71
N ALA A 27 -22.09 -17.45 16.03
CA ALA A 27 -22.35 -17.02 14.65
C ALA A 27 -22.69 -15.53 14.55
N VAL A 28 -23.34 -14.94 15.56
CA VAL A 28 -23.65 -13.50 15.61
C VAL A 28 -22.40 -12.68 15.95
N GLU A 29 -21.54 -13.13 16.87
CA GLU A 29 -20.24 -12.48 17.15
C GLU A 29 -19.26 -12.62 15.97
N ALA A 30 -19.27 -13.73 15.24
CA ALA A 30 -18.52 -13.88 13.98
C ALA A 30 -19.05 -12.97 12.85
N LYS A 31 -20.34 -12.59 12.89
CA LYS A 31 -20.94 -11.70 11.90
C LYS A 31 -20.71 -10.21 12.20
N VAL A 32 -20.35 -9.85 13.43
CA VAL A 32 -19.91 -8.49 13.80
C VAL A 32 -18.46 -8.22 13.34
N PHE A 33 -17.67 -9.28 13.08
CA PHE A 33 -16.41 -9.19 12.32
C PHE A 33 -16.60 -9.23 10.79
N GLY A 34 -17.85 -9.17 10.32
CA GLY A 34 -18.26 -9.40 8.93
C GLY A 34 -18.33 -8.16 8.04
N LYS A 35 -17.59 -7.10 8.35
CA LYS A 35 -17.10 -6.22 7.28
C LYS A 35 -15.61 -6.55 7.19
N GLN A 36 -15.24 -7.40 6.22
CA GLN A 36 -13.89 -7.29 5.69
C GLN A 36 -13.76 -5.83 5.28
N VAL A 37 -13.14 -5.02 6.13
CA VAL A 37 -12.53 -3.78 5.69
C VAL A 37 -11.54 -4.29 4.67
N GLN A 38 -11.86 -4.15 3.39
CA GLN A 38 -10.87 -4.38 2.35
C GLN A 38 -9.76 -3.41 2.68
N ASP A 39 -8.71 -3.93 3.31
CA ASP A 39 -7.44 -3.26 3.46
C ASP A 39 -6.97 -3.01 2.03
N LYS A 40 -7.07 -1.75 1.61
CA LYS A 40 -6.99 -1.36 0.21
C LYS A 40 -5.73 -0.53 0.00
N LEU A 41 -5.09 -0.80 -1.13
CA LEU A 41 -4.11 0.10 -1.70
C LEU A 41 -4.88 1.29 -2.28
N GLU A 42 -4.66 2.48 -1.75
CA GLU A 42 -5.44 3.67 -2.09
C GLU A 42 -4.54 4.82 -2.47
N TRP A 43 -4.94 5.51 -3.54
CA TRP A 43 -4.39 6.79 -3.93
C TRP A 43 -5.30 7.87 -3.37
N VAL A 44 -4.76 8.64 -2.43
CA VAL A 44 -5.52 9.65 -1.69
C VAL A 44 -5.01 11.04 -2.08
N PRO A 45 -5.87 12.00 -2.44
CA PRO A 45 -5.45 13.37 -2.73
C PRO A 45 -4.62 13.96 -1.59
N LYS A 46 -3.55 14.71 -1.91
CA LYS A 46 -2.59 15.20 -0.90
C LYS A 46 -3.21 15.96 0.29
N GLY A 47 -4.35 16.62 0.09
CA GLY A 47 -5.05 17.40 1.11
C GLY A 47 -5.96 16.58 2.03
N GLU A 48 -6.15 15.30 1.72
CA GLU A 48 -7.04 14.37 2.43
C GLU A 48 -6.26 13.25 3.15
N VAL A 49 -4.93 13.21 2.96
CA VAL A 49 -4.06 12.19 3.57
C VAL A 49 -3.78 12.54 5.03
N GLU A 50 -4.10 11.61 5.91
CA GLU A 50 -3.72 11.68 7.32
C GLU A 50 -2.30 11.14 7.55
N ALA A 51 -1.58 11.71 8.52
CA ALA A 51 -0.19 11.36 8.77
C ALA A 51 0.04 9.86 9.11
N ASN A 52 -0.96 9.20 9.71
CA ASN A 52 -0.91 7.78 10.06
C ASN A 52 -1.16 6.84 8.87
N GLN A 53 -1.57 7.35 7.71
CA GLN A 53 -1.77 6.58 6.48
C GLN A 53 -0.52 6.55 5.58
N LEU A 54 0.46 7.39 5.89
CA LEU A 54 1.66 7.56 5.08
C LEU A 54 2.57 6.33 5.17
N ILE A 55 3.06 5.90 4.00
CA ILE A 55 4.03 4.81 3.88
C ILE A 55 5.39 5.38 3.49
N PRO A 56 6.37 5.43 4.41
CA PRO A 56 7.72 5.83 4.08
C PRO A 56 8.28 4.94 2.95
N ALA A 57 8.64 5.57 1.85
CA ALA A 57 9.13 4.92 0.64
C ALA A 57 10.62 5.20 0.42
N GLY A 58 11.15 6.27 1.01
CA GLY A 58 12.55 6.64 0.92
C GLY A 58 12.87 7.79 1.85
N GLY A 59 13.94 8.52 1.52
CA GLY A 59 14.37 9.66 2.29
C GLY A 59 15.32 10.55 1.51
N ASP A 60 15.14 11.86 1.65
CA ASP A 60 16.05 12.86 1.09
C ASP A 60 17.07 13.26 2.15
N ASN A 61 18.32 12.88 1.95
CA ASN A 61 19.45 13.27 2.79
C ASN A 61 20.06 14.57 2.25
N MET A 62 19.86 15.64 3.01
CA MET A 62 20.40 16.96 2.72
C MET A 62 21.34 17.38 3.85
N THR A 63 22.15 18.41 3.61
CA THR A 63 23.11 18.95 4.58
C THR A 63 22.48 19.32 5.92
N TYR A 64 21.20 19.69 5.91
CA TYR A 64 20.45 20.14 7.10
C TYR A 64 19.56 19.05 7.74
N GLY A 65 19.52 17.83 7.20
CA GLY A 65 18.74 16.74 7.78
C GLY A 65 18.28 15.67 6.79
N HIS A 66 17.54 14.70 7.33
CA HIS A 66 16.92 13.62 6.58
C HIS A 66 15.40 13.78 6.60
N PHE A 67 14.79 13.87 5.41
CA PHE A 67 13.35 14.07 5.25
C PHE A 67 12.71 12.81 4.68
N PRO A 68 11.72 12.21 5.35
CA PRO A 68 10.99 11.07 4.80
C PRO A 68 10.36 11.39 3.46
N LEU A 69 10.46 10.45 2.52
CA LEU A 69 9.78 10.52 1.23
C LEU A 69 8.68 9.46 1.16
N TYR A 70 7.63 9.79 0.44
CA TYR A 70 6.46 8.97 0.17
C TYR A 70 6.29 8.78 -1.34
N VAL A 71 5.49 7.79 -1.73
CA VAL A 71 5.12 7.61 -3.13
C VAL A 71 3.98 8.56 -3.47
N GLY A 72 4.20 9.43 -4.46
CA GLY A 72 3.13 10.22 -5.06
C GLY A 72 2.92 9.86 -6.52
N ARG A 73 1.76 10.24 -7.06
CA ARG A 73 1.47 10.22 -8.50
C ARG A 73 0.64 11.41 -8.94
N THR A 74 0.74 11.76 -10.22
CA THR A 74 -0.10 12.77 -10.87
C THR A 74 -0.45 12.30 -12.27
N ASN A 75 -1.58 12.76 -12.80
CA ASN A 75 -1.83 12.72 -14.23
C ASN A 75 -1.20 13.98 -14.86
N TYR A 76 -0.27 13.80 -15.78
CA TYR A 76 0.39 14.89 -16.49
C TYR A 76 0.34 14.60 -17.98
N ASN A 77 -0.23 15.53 -18.76
CA ASN A 77 -0.46 15.37 -20.21
C ASN A 77 -1.18 14.07 -20.60
N GLY A 78 -2.12 13.59 -19.77
CA GLY A 78 -2.89 12.37 -20.02
C GLY A 78 -2.19 11.08 -19.59
N GLU A 79 -0.98 11.16 -19.04
CA GLU A 79 -0.23 10.01 -18.54
C GLU A 79 -0.12 10.06 -17.01
N TRP A 80 -0.34 8.92 -16.35
CA TRP A 80 -0.07 8.79 -14.93
C TRP A 80 1.42 8.53 -14.68
N VAL A 81 2.03 9.38 -13.87
CA VAL A 81 3.45 9.33 -13.51
C VAL A 81 3.62 9.34 -12.00
N SER A 82 4.57 8.55 -11.50
CA SER A 82 4.94 8.52 -10.09
C SER A 82 6.22 9.32 -9.82
N GLY A 83 6.43 9.64 -8.55
CA GLY A 83 7.61 10.38 -8.11
C GLY A 83 7.73 10.45 -6.59
N LYS A 84 8.56 11.37 -6.11
CA LYS A 84 8.79 11.58 -4.68
C LYS A 84 7.83 12.64 -4.14
N ALA A 85 7.06 12.27 -3.13
CA ALA A 85 6.33 13.20 -2.29
C ALA A 85 7.07 13.39 -0.96
N GLY A 86 7.04 14.57 -0.38
CA GLY A 86 7.57 14.83 0.96
C GLY A 86 6.67 15.79 1.72
N LEU A 87 6.87 15.86 3.04
CA LEU A 87 6.10 16.73 3.93
C LEU A 87 7.07 17.73 4.58
N ASP A 88 6.87 19.02 4.31
CA ASP A 88 7.67 20.10 4.89
C ASP A 88 6.76 21.24 5.35
N GLY A 89 7.03 21.80 6.54
CA GLY A 89 6.24 22.91 7.10
C GLY A 89 4.73 22.65 7.23
N GLY A 90 4.30 21.38 7.25
CA GLY A 90 2.89 20.98 7.27
C GLY A 90 2.21 20.90 5.90
N GLY A 91 2.94 21.10 4.80
CA GLY A 91 2.45 20.97 3.43
C GLY A 91 3.17 19.87 2.65
N PHE A 92 2.42 19.08 1.88
CA PHE A 92 3.02 18.13 0.95
C PHE A 92 3.53 18.84 -0.31
N TYR A 93 4.73 18.47 -0.73
CA TYR A 93 5.29 18.76 -2.05
C TYR A 93 5.46 17.47 -2.85
N PHE A 94 5.47 17.58 -4.17
CA PHE A 94 5.66 16.44 -5.06
C PHE A 94 6.48 16.81 -6.29
N TYR A 95 7.41 15.93 -6.63
CA TYR A 95 8.20 16.01 -7.85
C TYR A 95 8.15 14.68 -8.59
N PHE A 96 8.11 14.75 -9.91
CA PHE A 96 8.13 13.60 -10.81
C PHE A 96 9.08 13.86 -11.98
N THR A 97 9.40 12.81 -12.74
CA THR A 97 10.20 12.91 -13.95
C THR A 97 9.33 12.81 -15.20
N TYR A 98 9.56 13.70 -16.17
CA TYR A 98 8.91 13.65 -17.47
C TYR A 98 9.83 14.30 -18.51
N ASN A 99 10.02 13.65 -19.66
CA ASN A 99 10.92 14.12 -20.72
C ASN A 99 12.32 14.55 -20.24
N ASN A 100 12.94 13.72 -19.39
CA ASN A 100 14.26 13.96 -18.78
C ASN A 100 14.35 15.21 -17.88
N GLN A 101 13.22 15.72 -17.38
CA GLN A 101 13.15 16.85 -16.47
C GLN A 101 12.48 16.47 -15.16
N GLN A 102 12.91 17.09 -14.06
CA GLN A 102 12.15 17.11 -12.82
C GLN A 102 11.08 18.20 -12.91
N LEU A 103 9.83 17.84 -12.67
CA LEU A 103 8.70 18.77 -12.66
C LEU A 103 7.96 18.71 -11.32
N PRO A 104 7.52 19.85 -10.76
CA PRO A 104 6.59 19.86 -9.63
C PRO A 104 5.15 19.64 -10.10
N SER A 105 4.30 19.11 -9.21
CA SER A 105 2.84 19.20 -9.35
C SER A 105 2.21 19.49 -7.99
N ASP A 106 1.22 20.38 -7.97
CA ASP A 106 0.36 20.62 -6.80
C ASP A 106 -0.88 19.72 -6.81
N ASN A 107 -1.22 19.11 -7.94
CA ASN A 107 -2.36 18.20 -8.05
C ASN A 107 -1.83 16.78 -8.10
N PHE A 108 -1.69 16.14 -6.93
CA PHE A 108 -1.19 14.78 -6.84
C PHE A 108 -1.89 13.99 -5.73
N GLU A 109 -1.74 12.68 -5.84
CA GLU A 109 -2.22 11.70 -4.87
C GLU A 109 -1.02 11.03 -4.21
N ILE A 110 -1.18 10.61 -2.96
CA ILE A 110 -0.19 9.85 -2.20
C ILE A 110 -0.68 8.42 -2.07
N LEU A 111 0.24 7.47 -2.25
CA LEU A 111 -0.06 6.06 -2.02
C LEU A 111 -0.18 5.79 -0.52
N THR A 112 -1.31 5.21 -0.14
CA THR A 112 -1.59 4.69 1.19
C THR A 112 -1.93 3.21 1.09
N ALA A 113 -1.64 2.47 2.15
CA ALA A 113 -2.01 1.07 2.28
C ALA A 113 -1.94 0.66 3.74
N THR A 114 -2.58 -0.46 4.06
CA THR A 114 -2.46 -1.07 5.39
C THR A 114 -1.00 -1.39 5.69
N PRO A 115 -0.49 -1.03 6.88
CA PRO A 115 0.91 -1.24 7.23
C PRO A 115 1.38 -2.69 7.04
N GLY A 116 2.57 -2.85 6.47
CA GLY A 116 3.21 -4.15 6.27
C GLY A 116 2.70 -4.96 5.07
N THR A 117 1.78 -4.44 4.26
CA THR A 117 1.24 -5.14 3.09
C THR A 117 2.09 -5.01 1.83
N LEU A 118 3.06 -4.10 1.85
CA LEU A 118 3.95 -3.80 0.73
C LEU A 118 5.40 -4.17 1.05
N SER A 119 6.13 -4.57 0.02
CA SER A 119 7.57 -4.83 0.08
C SER A 119 8.29 -4.23 -1.12
N TRP A 120 9.60 -3.99 -0.96
CA TRP A 120 10.47 -3.55 -2.05
C TRP A 120 11.34 -4.71 -2.49
N ILE A 121 11.33 -5.02 -3.77
CA ILE A 121 12.12 -6.09 -4.35
C ILE A 121 13.19 -5.55 -5.28
N THR A 122 14.43 -6.03 -5.13
CA THR A 122 15.51 -5.64 -6.03
C THR A 122 15.21 -6.10 -7.46
N TRP A 123 15.16 -5.15 -8.39
CA TRP A 123 15.04 -5.46 -9.81
C TRP A 123 16.43 -5.70 -10.42
N ARG A 124 16.50 -6.63 -11.37
CA ARG A 124 17.71 -6.98 -12.09
C ARG A 124 17.38 -7.11 -13.57
N GLU A 125 18.31 -6.67 -14.41
CA GLU A 125 18.20 -6.83 -15.86
C GLU A 125 17.98 -8.30 -16.24
N GLY A 126 17.05 -8.54 -17.16
CA GLY A 126 16.65 -9.88 -17.58
C GLY A 126 15.74 -10.63 -16.61
N CYS A 127 15.38 -10.06 -15.46
CA CYS A 127 14.34 -10.60 -14.58
C CYS A 127 12.99 -9.97 -14.91
N ASP A 128 11.95 -10.81 -14.90
CA ASP A 128 10.57 -10.33 -14.94
C ASP A 128 10.28 -9.46 -13.71
N VAL A 129 9.36 -8.50 -13.89
CA VAL A 129 8.77 -7.79 -12.76
C VAL A 129 8.05 -8.81 -11.88
N SER A 130 8.02 -8.56 -10.56
CA SER A 130 7.23 -9.35 -9.60
C SER A 130 5.86 -9.74 -10.17
N SER A 131 5.34 -10.90 -9.77
CA SER A 131 3.97 -11.29 -10.12
C SER A 131 2.90 -10.39 -9.48
N PHE A 132 3.25 -9.55 -8.50
CA PHE A 132 2.32 -8.68 -7.78
C PHE A 132 2.86 -7.25 -7.63
N PRO A 133 3.27 -6.58 -8.71
CA PRO A 133 3.87 -5.27 -8.60
C PRO A 133 2.79 -4.22 -8.34
N VAL A 134 3.16 -3.09 -7.74
CA VAL A 134 2.26 -1.94 -7.62
C VAL A 134 2.37 -1.07 -8.86
N PHE A 135 1.24 -0.90 -9.55
CA PHE A 135 1.17 -0.04 -10.74
C PHE A 135 1.04 1.43 -10.33
N VAL A 136 1.61 2.33 -11.14
CA VAL A 136 1.35 3.76 -11.00
C VAL A 136 -0.13 4.05 -11.25
N GLU A 137 -0.72 3.39 -12.24
CA GLU A 137 -2.15 3.37 -12.52
C GLU A 137 -2.55 2.02 -13.13
N ALA A 138 -3.76 1.55 -12.83
CA ALA A 138 -4.28 0.30 -13.37
C ALA A 138 -4.19 0.26 -14.91
N ASN A 139 -3.79 -0.90 -15.46
CA ASN A 139 -3.59 -1.13 -16.89
C ASN A 139 -2.46 -0.31 -17.56
N THR A 140 -1.61 0.36 -16.78
CA THR A 140 -0.36 0.94 -17.31
C THR A 140 0.78 -0.08 -17.20
N ASN A 141 1.81 0.05 -18.05
CA ASN A 141 3.07 -0.71 -17.91
C ASN A 141 4.13 0.10 -17.15
N ALA A 142 3.67 0.86 -16.13
CA ALA A 142 4.49 1.72 -15.30
C ALA A 142 4.37 1.28 -13.83
N TYR A 143 5.52 1.11 -13.19
CA TYR A 143 5.64 0.62 -11.84
C TYR A 143 6.33 1.64 -10.96
N ILE A 144 6.06 1.57 -9.66
CA ILE A 144 6.74 2.38 -8.68
C ILE A 144 8.10 1.75 -8.39
N CYS A 145 9.16 2.54 -8.49
CA CYS A 145 10.50 2.13 -8.14
C CYS A 145 11.13 3.07 -7.12
N ARG A 146 12.20 2.61 -6.47
CA ARG A 146 13.09 3.48 -5.70
C ARG A 146 14.53 3.04 -5.83
N GLY A 147 15.47 3.95 -5.62
CA GLY A 147 16.87 3.58 -5.58
C GLY A 147 17.73 4.65 -4.92
N PHE A 148 18.94 4.25 -4.57
CA PHE A 148 19.90 5.15 -3.97
C PHE A 148 20.48 6.10 -5.02
N HIS A 149 20.54 7.37 -4.66
CA HIS A 149 21.17 8.43 -5.43
C HIS A 149 22.13 9.20 -4.52
N GLU A 150 23.38 9.34 -4.94
CA GLU A 150 24.40 10.11 -4.22
C GLU A 150 24.53 11.50 -4.87
N ASN A 151 24.40 12.54 -4.06
CA ASN A 151 24.56 13.91 -4.54
C ASN A 151 26.04 14.36 -4.57
N SER A 152 26.30 15.59 -5.02
CA SER A 152 27.67 16.14 -5.11
C SER A 152 28.40 16.24 -3.77
N GLU A 153 27.67 16.25 -2.65
CA GLU A 153 28.23 16.28 -1.29
C GLU A 153 28.45 14.87 -0.72
N LYS A 154 28.26 13.82 -1.53
CA LYS A 154 28.32 12.40 -1.13
C LYS A 154 27.26 12.00 -0.11
N LEU A 155 26.16 12.75 -0.03
CA LEU A 155 25.00 12.33 0.74
C LEU A 155 24.13 11.43 -0.12
N THR A 156 23.75 10.28 0.44
CA THR A 156 22.95 9.27 -0.27
C THR A 156 21.48 9.41 0.09
N SER A 157 20.64 9.80 -0.85
CA SER A 157 19.18 9.79 -0.73
C SER A 157 18.61 8.48 -1.29
N LEU A 158 17.51 7.99 -0.73
CA LEU A 158 16.71 6.91 -1.30
C LEU A 158 15.49 7.53 -1.97
N LEU A 159 15.50 7.60 -3.29
CA LEU A 159 14.52 8.37 -4.06
C LEU A 159 13.49 7.47 -4.72
N VAL A 160 12.24 7.93 -4.76
CA VAL A 160 11.11 7.24 -5.39
C VAL A 160 10.89 7.80 -6.79
N GLY A 161 10.56 6.92 -7.73
CA GLY A 161 10.37 7.28 -9.13
C GLY A 161 9.45 6.33 -9.89
N ILE A 162 9.67 6.27 -11.20
CA ILE A 162 8.88 5.46 -12.15
C ILE A 162 9.79 4.51 -12.93
N PHE A 163 9.36 3.26 -13.05
CA PHE A 163 10.04 2.22 -13.81
C PHE A 163 9.13 1.69 -14.92
N ARG A 164 9.68 1.57 -16.14
CA ARG A 164 9.03 0.93 -17.27
C ARG A 164 9.89 -0.26 -17.73
N PRO A 165 9.37 -1.51 -17.77
CA PRO A 165 10.20 -2.70 -18.00
C PRO A 165 10.96 -2.69 -19.31
N GLY A 166 10.38 -2.09 -20.35
CA GLY A 166 11.02 -1.99 -21.67
C GLY A 166 12.31 -1.18 -21.67
N SER A 167 12.52 -0.25 -20.72
CA SER A 167 13.76 0.52 -20.62
C SER A 167 14.81 -0.12 -19.70
N GLY A 168 14.38 -0.93 -18.72
CA GLY A 168 15.27 -1.40 -17.66
C GLY A 168 15.78 -0.29 -16.73
N ILE A 169 15.16 0.89 -16.76
CA ILE A 169 15.62 2.10 -16.07
C ILE A 169 14.53 2.60 -15.13
N CYS A 170 14.91 2.84 -13.86
CA CYS A 170 14.12 3.59 -12.90
C CYS A 170 14.49 5.08 -13.00
N HIS A 171 13.51 5.92 -13.32
CA HIS A 171 13.68 7.38 -13.42
C HIS A 171 13.27 8.03 -12.11
N VAL A 172 14.17 8.76 -11.46
CA VAL A 172 13.92 9.44 -10.18
C VAL A 172 14.16 10.95 -10.28
N PRO A 173 13.31 11.78 -9.62
CA PRO A 173 13.46 13.24 -9.63
C PRO A 173 14.49 13.71 -8.58
N TYR A 174 15.59 14.31 -9.05
CA TYR A 174 16.55 15.02 -8.20
C TYR A 174 17.26 16.14 -8.97
N SER A 175 16.78 17.37 -8.91
CA SER A 175 17.26 18.54 -9.68
C SER A 175 17.15 18.42 -11.22
N ALA A 176 17.07 17.20 -11.73
CA ALA A 176 16.80 16.76 -13.08
C ALA A 176 16.19 15.34 -13.03
N ASP A 177 16.03 14.69 -14.19
CA ASP A 177 15.77 13.25 -14.25
C ASP A 177 17.08 12.46 -14.07
N HIS A 178 17.10 11.57 -13.08
CA HIS A 178 18.21 10.65 -12.86
C HIS A 178 17.78 9.22 -13.17
N GLN A 179 18.60 8.55 -13.98
CA GLN A 179 18.38 7.19 -14.42
C GLN A 179 19.16 6.21 -13.55
N LEU A 180 18.44 5.32 -12.87
CA LEU A 180 19.01 4.29 -12.01
C LEU A 180 18.91 2.92 -12.68
N THR A 181 20.02 2.20 -12.72
CA THR A 181 20.11 0.81 -13.21
C THR A 181 20.10 -0.21 -12.08
N ARG A 182 20.22 0.25 -10.83
CA ARG A 182 20.09 -0.57 -9.61
C ARG A 182 19.02 0.07 -8.74
N PHE A 183 17.89 -0.61 -8.64
CA PHE A 183 16.71 -0.10 -7.95
C PHE A 183 15.85 -1.25 -7.43
N GLU A 184 14.87 -0.89 -6.63
CA GLU A 184 13.83 -1.77 -6.14
C GLU A 184 12.49 -1.38 -6.76
N VAL A 185 11.61 -2.36 -6.95
CA VAL A 185 10.24 -2.16 -7.40
C VAL A 185 9.30 -2.46 -6.25
N LEU A 186 8.25 -1.67 -6.10
CA LEU A 186 7.23 -1.87 -5.07
C LEU A 186 6.30 -3.02 -5.46
N GLU A 187 6.01 -3.91 -4.51
CA GLU A 187 5.08 -5.02 -4.69
C GLU A 187 4.14 -5.19 -3.50
N ILE A 188 3.02 -5.87 -3.75
CA ILE A 188 2.14 -6.38 -2.71
C ILE A 188 2.72 -7.71 -2.22
N ASN A 189 3.13 -7.76 -0.95
CA ASN A 189 3.79 -8.93 -0.39
C ASN A 189 2.81 -10.03 0.06
N ASP A 190 3.33 -11.16 0.54
CA ASP A 190 2.54 -12.32 0.98
C ASP A 190 1.45 -11.96 2.00
N TYR A 191 1.75 -11.07 2.94
CA TYR A 191 0.79 -10.61 3.93
C TYR A 191 -0.32 -9.78 3.29
N GLY A 192 0.04 -8.81 2.44
CA GLY A 192 -0.94 -8.02 1.68
C GLY A 192 -1.86 -8.90 0.84
N ARG A 193 -1.30 -9.92 0.18
CA ARG A 193 -2.08 -10.90 -0.60
C ARG A 193 -3.00 -11.74 0.28
N TYR A 194 -2.51 -12.19 1.43
CA TYR A 194 -3.27 -12.99 2.39
C TYR A 194 -4.52 -12.26 2.89
N ILE A 195 -4.42 -10.96 3.16
CA ILE A 195 -5.56 -10.15 3.61
C ILE A 195 -6.38 -9.55 2.44
N GLY A 196 -5.98 -9.81 1.20
CA GLY A 196 -6.76 -9.46 0.01
C GLY A 196 -6.50 -8.08 -0.59
N VAL A 197 -5.35 -7.45 -0.30
CA VAL A 197 -4.90 -6.22 -0.96
C VAL A 197 -4.74 -6.49 -2.46
N LYS A 198 -5.21 -5.54 -3.28
CA LYS A 198 -5.12 -5.56 -4.74
C LYS A 198 -4.73 -4.16 -5.24
N ASN A 199 -4.18 -4.11 -6.46
CA ASN A 199 -4.03 -2.86 -7.21
C ASN A 199 -5.37 -2.25 -7.60
#